data_AF-A0AA37H987-F1
#
_entry.id   AF-A0AA37H987-F1
#
_cell.length_a   1.000
_cell.length_b   1.000
_cell.length_c   1.000
_cell.angle_alpha   90.00
_cell.angle_beta   90.00
_cell.angle_gamma   90.00
#
_symmetry.space_group_name_H-M   'P 1'
#
loop_
_entity.id
_entity.type
_entity.pdbx_description
1 polymer ?
#
loop_
_entity_poly.entity_id
_entity_poly.type
_entity_poly.pdbx_seq_one_letter_code
_entity_poly.pdbx_strand_id
1 'polypeptide(L)' 'MKDLVAALGLALAIEGLLCAAFPAAMRRAMQEASQTPMERMRLVGLLSAAAGVVVVGVVRLLLG' A
#
# COMPACT_ATOMS: atom_id res chain seq x y z
N MET A 1 -8.48 6.67 17.04
CA MET A 1 -9.14 7.32 15.87
C MET A 1 -8.20 8.28 15.13
N LYS A 2 -7.49 9.19 15.82
CA LYS A 2 -6.56 10.14 15.17
C LYS A 2 -5.45 9.44 14.38
N ASP A 3 -4.90 8.33 14.89
CA ASP A 3 -3.84 7.57 14.20
C ASP A 3 -4.30 6.95 12.89
N LEU A 4 -5.56 6.49 12.81
CA LEU A 4 -6.11 5.93 11.56
C LEU A 4 -6.28 7.01 10.50
N VAL A 5 -6.76 8.20 10.91
CA VAL A 5 -6.88 9.35 10.01
C VAL A 5 -5.49 9.80 9.53
N ALA A 6 -4.50 9.84 10.41
CA ALA A 6 -3.12 10.16 10.04
C ALA A 6 -2.51 9.12 9.08
N ALA A 7 -2.70 7.83 9.36
CA ALA A 7 -2.23 6.75 8.48
C ALA A 7 -2.89 6.78 7.10
N LEU A 8 -4.20 7.06 7.05
CA LEU A 8 -4.92 7.24 5.79
C LEU A 8 -4.40 8.47 5.02
N GLY A 9 -4.20 9.60 5.70
CA GLY A 9 -3.61 10.80 5.10
C GLY A 9 -2.21 10.55 4.55
N LEU A 10 -1.38 9.79 5.26
CA LEU A 10 -0.05 9.41 4.80
C LEU A 10 -0.11 8.49 3.57
N ALA A 11 -1.01 7.51 3.55
CA ALA A 11 -1.20 6.63 2.40
C ALA A 11 -1.56 7.43 1.13
N LEU A 12 -2.51 8.37 1.24
CA LEU A 12 -2.89 9.26 0.14
C LEU A 12 -1.75 10.18 -0.30
N ALA A 13 -0.97 10.72 0.64
CA ALA A 13 0.18 11.56 0.32
C ALA A 13 1.25 10.77 -0.45
N ILE A 14 1.54 9.53 -0.03
CA ILE A 14 2.48 8.65 -0.71
C ILE A 14 1.97 8.30 -2.12
N GLU A 15 0.70 7.91 -2.26
CA GLU A 15 0.10 7.61 -3.55
C GLU A 15 0.14 8.81 -4.51
N GLY A 16 -0.24 9.99 -4.03
CA GLY A 16 -0.17 11.24 -4.80
C GLY A 16 1.25 11.61 -5.22
N LEU A 17 2.23 11.43 -4.32
CA LEU A 17 3.64 11.69 -4.63
C LEU A 17 4.17 10.71 -5.68
N LEU A 18 3.82 9.43 -5.59
CA LEU A 18 4.19 8.43 -6.61
C LEU A 18 3.58 8.76 -7.97
N CYS A 19 2.31 9.19 -8.00
CA CYS A 19 1.66 9.67 -9.22
C CYS A 19 2.35 10.90 -9.82
N ALA A 20 2.75 11.85 -8.99
CA ALA A 20 3.39 13.10 -9.43
C ALA A 20 4.84 12.89 -9.88
N ALA A 21 5.62 12.11 -9.12
CA ALA A 21 7.04 11.89 -9.39
C ALA A 21 7.30 10.82 -10.46
N PHE A 22 6.47 9.76 -10.50
CA PHE A 22 6.68 8.60 -11.38
C PHE A 22 5.41 8.19 -12.15
N PRO A 23 4.77 9.11 -12.93
CA PRO A 23 3.50 8.85 -13.59
C PRO A 23 3.57 7.72 -14.64
N ALA A 24 4.73 7.50 -15.26
CA ALA A 24 4.92 6.43 -16.24
C ALA A 24 4.97 5.05 -15.60
N ALA A 25 5.64 4.92 -14.43
CA ALA A 25 5.70 3.67 -13.69
C ALA A 25 4.32 3.28 -13.16
N MET A 26 3.56 4.24 -12.61
CA MET A 26 2.20 4.00 -12.10
C MET A 26 1.27 3.50 -13.22
N ARG A 27 1.33 4.12 -14.41
CA ARG A 27 0.54 3.67 -15.56
C ARG A 27 0.87 2.25 -16.01
N ARG A 28 2.16 1.88 -16.07
CA ARG A 28 2.58 0.51 -16.40
C ARG A 28 2.07 -0.50 -15.36
N ALA A 29 2.22 -0.19 -14.07
CA ALA A 29 1.73 -1.05 -13.00
C ALA A 29 0.21 -1.27 -13.07
N MET A 30 -0.58 -0.23 -13.39
CA MET A 30 -2.03 -0.38 -13.59
C MET A 30 -2.37 -1.26 -14.79
N GLN A 31 -1.63 -1.14 -15.90
CA GLN A 31 -1.83 -1.99 -17.08
C GLN A 31 -1.52 -3.47 -16.77
N GLU A 32 -0.42 -3.73 -16.07
CA GLU A 32 -0.05 -5.07 -15.61
C GLU A 32 -1.09 -5.66 -14.64
N ALA A 33 -1.57 -4.84 -13.70
CA ALA A 33 -2.63 -5.24 -12.76
C ALA A 33 -3.93 -5.60 -13.49
N SER A 34 -4.31 -4.86 -14.52
CA SER A 34 -5.50 -5.15 -15.34
C SER A 34 -5.42 -6.48 -16.09
N GLN A 35 -4.22 -6.97 -16.39
CA GLN A 35 -4.00 -8.24 -17.09
C GLN A 35 -3.77 -9.40 -16.12
N THR A 36 -3.60 -9.11 -14.82
CA THR A 36 -3.32 -10.12 -13.81
C THR A 36 -4.62 -10.85 -13.41
N PRO A 37 -4.62 -12.19 -13.33
CA PRO A 37 -5.77 -12.95 -12.85
C PRO A 37 -6.21 -12.51 -11.45
N MET A 38 -7.53 -12.39 -11.22
CA MET A 38 -8.09 -11.93 -9.94
C MET A 38 -7.58 -12.70 -8.72
N GLU A 39 -7.34 -14.02 -8.87
CA GLU A 39 -6.84 -14.85 -7.77
C GLU A 39 -5.44 -14.44 -7.31
N ARG A 40 -4.53 -14.15 -8.24
CA ARG A 40 -3.20 -13.63 -7.90
C ARG A 40 -3.30 -12.25 -7.27
N MET A 41 -4.18 -11.38 -7.79
CA MET A 41 -4.36 -10.04 -7.25
C MET A 41 -4.88 -10.07 -5.80
N ARG A 42 -5.78 -11.00 -5.49
CA ARG A 42 -6.24 -11.26 -4.12
C ARG A 42 -5.13 -11.75 -3.20
N LEU A 43 -4.32 -12.70 -3.67
CA LEU A 43 -3.20 -13.25 -2.88
C LEU A 43 -2.18 -12.16 -2.55
N VAL A 44 -1.76 -11.37 -3.54
CA VAL A 44 -0.81 -10.27 -3.36
C VAL A 44 -1.38 -9.21 -2.40
N GLY A 45 -2.66 -8.84 -2.57
CA GLY A 45 -3.33 -7.91 -1.67
C GLY A 45 -3.37 -8.41 -0.22
N LEU A 46 -3.69 -9.69 0.00
CA LEU A 46 -3.72 -10.29 1.33
C LEU A 46 -2.34 -10.33 1.97
N LEU A 47 -1.32 -10.73 1.22
CA LEU A 47 0.07 -10.76 1.69
C LEU A 47 0.58 -9.36 2.03
N SER A 48 0.27 -8.35 1.21
CA SER A 48 0.62 -6.96 1.48
C SER A 48 -0.06 -6.43 2.74
N ALA A 49 -1.36 -6.72 2.90
CA ALA A 49 -2.10 -6.33 4.11
C ALA A 49 -1.52 -6.99 5.37
N ALA A 50 -1.23 -8.30 5.32
CA ALA A 50 -0.62 -9.02 6.43
C ALA A 50 0.76 -8.46 6.80
N ALA A 51 1.61 -8.20 5.80
CA ALA A 51 2.91 -7.58 6.02
C ALA A 51 2.78 -6.19 6.67
N GLY A 52 1.85 -5.36 6.20
CA GLY A 52 1.57 -4.04 6.79
C GLY A 52 1.18 -4.12 8.27
N VAL A 53 0.30 -5.07 8.62
CA VAL A 53 -0.10 -5.30 10.03
C VAL A 53 1.07 -5.76 10.88
N VAL A 54 1.90 -6.69 10.38
CA VAL A 54 3.10 -7.16 11.09
C VAL A 54 4.08 -6.02 11.32
N VAL A 55 4.36 -5.20 10.31
CA VAL A 55 5.27 -4.04 10.44
C VAL A 55 4.74 -3.06 11.49
N VAL A 56 3.46 -2.68 11.43
CA VAL A 56 2.87 -1.78 12.42
C VAL A 56 2.91 -2.39 13.82
N GLY A 57 2.63 -3.68 13.96
CA GLY A 57 2.69 -4.41 15.23
C GLY A 57 4.10 -4.44 15.82
N VAL A 58 5.10 -4.77 15.01
CA VAL A 58 6.51 -4.81 15.43
C VAL A 58 7.01 -3.43 15.82
N VAL A 59 6.75 -2.40 15.01
CA VAL A 59 7.15 -1.02 15.33
C VAL A 59 6.50 -0.57 16.64
N ARG A 60 5.20 -0.86 16.85
CA ARG A 60 4.53 -0.54 18.11
C ARG A 60 5.06 -1.33 19.30
N LEU A 61 5.46 -2.58 19.11
CA LEU A 61 6.05 -3.42 20.17
C LEU A 61 7.47 -2.99 20.56
N LEU A 62 8.26 -2.52 19.60
CA LEU A 62 9.65 -2.11 19.83
C LEU A 62 9.78 -0.68 20.38
N LEU A 63 8.86 0.21 20.02
CA LEU A 63 8.89 1.63 20.43
C LEU A 63 7.89 1.97 21.56
N GLY A 64 7.06 1.02 21.98
CA GLY A 64 6.09 1.16 23.09
C GLY A 64 6.59 0.47 24.35
#